data_AF-A0A6M0HQ80-F1
#
_entry.id   AF-A0A6M0HQ80-F1
#
_cell.length_a   1.000
_cell.length_b   1.000
_cell.length_c   1.000
_cell.angle_alpha   90.00
_cell.angle_beta   90.00
_cell.angle_gamma   90.00
#
_symmetry.space_group_name_H-M   'P 1'
#
loop_
_entity.id
_entity.type
_entity.pdbx_description
1 polymer ?
#
loop_
_entity_poly.entity_id
_entity_poly.type
_entity_poly.pdbx_seq_one_letter_code
_entity_poly.pdbx_strand_id
1 'polypeptide(L)'
;MSILATGVAVAAAGCSGDLSPMRAVYGSGDAKPVKAPDFVENSRKDGGDFMPVGVSAPARQIRAKSSEGTKTLEAELEGARGRNEAKGRAAASAGKATTPAKPPVLPRQE
;
A
#
# COMPACT_ATOMS: atom_id res chain seq x y z
N MET A 1 30.11 -16.72 32.60
CA MET A 1 29.76 -15.29 32.49
C MET A 1 29.84 -14.90 31.03
N SER A 2 28.71 -14.91 30.32
CA SER A 2 28.54 -14.23 29.03
C SER A 2 27.04 -14.13 28.77
N ILE A 3 26.47 -13.03 29.25
CA ILE A 3 25.13 -12.55 28.91
C ILE A 3 25.38 -11.56 27.78
N LEU A 4 24.88 -11.80 26.57
CA LEU A 4 24.36 -10.79 25.63
C LEU A 4 24.08 -11.44 24.27
N ALA A 5 22.81 -11.67 23.96
CA ALA A 5 22.26 -11.49 22.61
C ALA A 5 20.72 -11.64 22.62
N THR A 6 20.05 -11.12 23.65
CA THR A 6 18.59 -10.94 23.63
C THR A 6 18.33 -9.51 23.18
N GLY A 7 18.20 -9.25 21.88
CA GLY A 7 18.14 -7.86 21.45
C GLY A 7 17.87 -7.56 19.99
N VAL A 8 17.17 -8.41 19.22
CA VAL A 8 16.62 -7.99 17.91
C VAL A 8 15.30 -8.73 17.63
N ALA A 9 14.24 -8.39 18.36
CA ALA A 9 12.88 -8.91 18.06
C ALA A 9 11.78 -7.84 18.14
N VAL A 10 12.12 -6.55 18.18
CA VAL A 10 11.13 -5.46 18.33
C VAL A 10 10.85 -4.72 17.01
N ALA A 11 11.64 -4.92 15.97
CA ALA A 11 11.50 -4.16 14.72
C ALA A 11 10.39 -4.64 13.77
N ALA A 12 9.77 -5.81 14.01
CA ALA A 12 8.79 -6.39 13.07
C ALA A 12 7.31 -6.10 13.41
N ALA A 13 7.01 -5.49 14.57
CA ALA A 13 5.63 -5.22 14.98
C ALA A 13 5.06 -3.88 14.45
N GLY A 14 5.91 -3.01 13.87
CA GLY A 14 5.52 -1.64 13.51
C GLY A 14 4.76 -1.49 12.18
N CYS A 15 4.84 -2.45 11.27
CA CYS A 15 4.21 -2.32 9.95
C CYS A 15 2.80 -2.93 9.86
N SER A 16 2.31 -3.55 10.93
CA SER A 16 0.95 -4.13 10.98
C SER A 16 0.23 -3.91 12.32
N GLY A 17 0.93 -3.34 13.31
CA GLY A 17 0.31 -2.89 14.55
C GLY A 17 -0.32 -1.52 14.32
N ASP A 18 -1.65 -1.44 14.41
CA ASP A 18 -2.34 -0.17 14.63
C ASP A 18 -1.97 0.36 16.03
N LEU A 19 -0.77 0.94 16.12
CA LEU A 19 -0.20 1.56 17.32
C LEU A 19 -0.68 3.00 17.46
N SER A 20 -1.94 3.27 17.11
CA SER A 20 -2.52 4.59 17.31
C SER A 20 -2.52 4.91 18.81
N PRO A 21 -1.76 5.91 19.29
CA PRO A 21 -1.75 6.28 20.70
C PRO A 21 -3.14 6.75 21.17
N MET A 22 -4.01 7.14 20.24
CA MET A 22 -5.41 7.46 20.50
C MET A 22 -6.25 6.23 20.86
N ARG A 23 -5.84 5.01 20.50
CA ARG A 23 -6.57 3.78 20.86
C ARG A 23 -6.46 3.43 22.35
N ALA A 24 -5.39 3.83 23.02
CA ALA A 24 -5.30 3.73 24.47
C ALA A 24 -6.22 4.74 25.18
N VAL A 25 -6.51 5.87 24.53
CA VAL A 25 -7.31 6.96 25.09
C VAL A 25 -8.81 6.80 24.78
N TYR A 26 -9.15 6.21 23.63
CA TYR A 26 -10.53 6.11 23.12
C TYR A 26 -10.96 4.68 22.75
N GLY A 27 -10.06 3.70 22.83
CA GLY A 27 -10.25 2.36 22.26
C GLY A 27 -10.48 1.24 23.26
N SER A 28 -10.53 1.52 24.56
CA SER A 28 -11.23 0.64 25.49
C SER A 28 -12.71 1.01 25.44
N GLY A 29 -13.58 0.04 25.13
CA GLY A 29 -15.04 0.21 25.13
C GLY A 29 -15.64 0.55 26.50
N ASP A 30 -14.87 1.13 27.41
CA ASP A 30 -15.25 1.58 28.76
C ASP A 30 -15.74 3.03 28.77
N ALA A 31 -16.01 3.61 27.59
CA ALA A 31 -16.80 4.82 27.52
C ALA A 31 -18.16 4.53 28.15
N LYS A 32 -18.39 5.04 29.37
CA LYS A 32 -19.71 4.96 30.03
C LYS A 32 -20.75 5.39 29.01
N PRO A 33 -21.86 4.65 28.85
CA PRO A 33 -22.89 5.00 27.87
C PRO A 33 -23.38 6.41 28.18
N VAL A 34 -22.94 7.38 27.37
CA VAL A 34 -23.42 8.75 27.44
C VAL A 34 -24.82 8.73 26.87
N LYS A 35 -25.80 9.16 27.66
CA LYS A 35 -27.17 9.31 27.18
C LYS A 35 -27.15 10.23 25.97
N ALA A 36 -27.66 9.75 24.85
CA ALA A 36 -27.73 10.54 23.64
C ALA A 36 -28.73 11.70 23.87
N PRO A 37 -28.46 12.90 23.33
CA PRO A 37 -29.45 13.97 23.32
C PRO A 37 -30.73 13.54 22.59
N ASP A 38 -31.89 14.06 23.01
CA ASP A 38 -33.20 13.63 22.51
C ASP A 38 -33.34 13.72 20.98
N PHE A 39 -32.73 14.73 20.34
CA PHE A 39 -32.77 14.84 18.88
C PHE A 39 -32.01 13.71 18.17
N VAL A 40 -30.98 13.13 18.81
CA VAL A 40 -30.20 12.01 18.28
C VAL A 40 -30.98 10.71 18.41
N GLU A 41 -31.70 10.50 19.52
CA GLU A 41 -32.60 9.36 19.67
C GLU A 41 -33.73 9.43 18.64
N ASN A 42 -34.33 10.60 18.45
CA ASN A 42 -35.47 10.80 17.54
C ASN A 42 -35.12 10.86 16.04
N SER A 43 -33.86 11.15 15.68
CA SER A 43 -33.41 11.21 14.27
C SER A 43 -32.79 9.91 13.78
N ARG A 44 -32.41 9.01 14.68
CA ARG A 44 -31.92 7.67 14.32
C ARG A 44 -33.08 6.86 13.76
N LYS A 45 -32.97 6.45 12.50
CA LYS A 45 -33.88 5.47 11.92
C LYS A 45 -33.60 4.10 12.55
N ASP A 46 -34.64 3.43 13.01
CA ASP A 46 -34.55 2.03 13.42
C ASP A 46 -34.08 1.16 12.24
N GLY A 47 -33.20 0.19 12.53
CA GLY A 47 -32.69 -0.74 11.53
C GLY A 47 -31.67 -0.16 10.55
N GLY A 48 -31.02 0.98 10.89
CA GLY A 48 -29.97 1.53 10.05
C GLY A 48 -28.78 0.58 9.94
N ASP A 49 -28.50 0.08 8.74
CA ASP A 49 -27.21 -0.53 8.35
C ASP A 49 -26.11 0.55 8.37
N PHE A 50 -25.87 1.19 9.51
CA PHE A 50 -24.70 2.03 9.68
C PHE A 50 -23.52 1.15 10.04
N MET A 51 -22.45 1.26 9.27
CA MET A 51 -21.21 0.55 9.58
C MET A 51 -20.58 1.21 10.82
N PRO A 52 -20.52 0.54 11.98
CA PRO A 52 -20.01 1.15 13.21
C PRO A 52 -18.55 1.56 13.04
N VAL A 53 -18.24 2.81 13.36
CA VAL A 53 -16.85 3.29 13.42
C VAL A 53 -16.09 2.46 14.46
N GLY A 54 -14.92 1.94 14.09
CA GLY A 54 -14.10 1.10 14.98
C GLY A 54 -14.32 -0.40 14.88
N VAL A 55 -15.25 -0.89 14.04
CA VAL A 55 -15.32 -2.33 13.73
C VAL A 55 -14.41 -2.63 12.53
N SER A 56 -13.33 -3.38 12.79
CA SER A 56 -12.47 -3.87 11.73
C SER A 56 -13.27 -4.81 10.84
N ALA A 57 -13.19 -4.62 9.52
CA ALA A 57 -13.72 -5.58 8.57
C ALA A 57 -13.20 -6.99 8.90
N PRO A 58 -14.02 -8.05 8.71
CA PRO A 58 -13.57 -9.41 8.92
C PRO A 58 -12.25 -9.67 8.21
N ALA A 59 -11.32 -10.33 8.91
CA ALA A 59 -10.03 -10.66 8.33
C ALA A 59 -10.23 -11.45 7.03
N ARG A 60 -9.73 -10.93 5.92
CA ARG A 60 -9.77 -11.65 4.65
C ARG A 60 -8.95 -12.92 4.81
N GLN A 61 -9.47 -14.05 4.33
CA GLN A 61 -8.67 -15.26 4.23
C GLN A 61 -7.56 -15.03 3.20
N ILE A 62 -6.33 -14.85 3.68
CA ILE A 62 -5.14 -14.71 2.84
C ILE A 62 -4.45 -16.06 2.78
N ARG A 63 -4.39 -16.66 1.59
CA ARG A 63 -3.58 -17.86 1.36
C ARG A 63 -2.19 -17.43 0.90
N ALA A 64 -1.15 -17.95 1.54
CA ALA A 64 0.21 -17.80 1.03
C ALA A 64 0.30 -18.41 -0.38
N LYS A 65 1.03 -17.76 -1.30
CA LYS A 65 1.34 -18.35 -2.61
C LYS A 65 2.10 -19.66 -2.39
N SER A 66 1.77 -20.70 -3.15
CA SER A 66 2.53 -21.96 -3.12
C SER A 66 3.96 -21.73 -3.61
N SER A 67 4.90 -22.58 -3.20
CA SER A 67 6.30 -22.51 -3.67
C SER A 67 6.39 -22.63 -5.19
N GLU A 68 5.53 -23.44 -5.81
CA GLU A 68 5.37 -23.55 -7.25
C GLU A 68 4.88 -22.24 -7.87
N GLY A 69 3.83 -21.63 -7.30
CA GLY A 69 3.30 -20.35 -7.78
C GLY A 69 4.31 -19.20 -7.69
N THR A 70 5.18 -19.22 -6.68
CA THR A 70 6.28 -18.26 -6.57
C THR A 70 7.32 -18.45 -7.68
N LYS A 71 7.71 -19.70 -7.98
CA LYS A 71 8.68 -20.00 -9.05
C LYS A 71 8.14 -19.64 -10.43
N THR A 72 6.87 -19.90 -10.69
CA THR A 72 6.22 -19.50 -11.95
C THR A 72 6.23 -17.99 -12.10
N LEU A 73 5.90 -17.25 -11.05
CA LEU A 73 5.93 -15.78 -11.07
C LEU A 73 7.35 -15.24 -11.30
N GLU A 74 8.36 -15.84 -10.68
CA GLU A 74 9.77 -15.47 -10.91
C GLU A 74 10.17 -15.66 -12.38
N ALA A 75 9.82 -16.79 -12.98
CA ALA A 75 10.08 -17.06 -14.39
C ALA A 75 9.36 -16.07 -15.33
N GLU A 76 8.11 -15.70 -15.01
CA GLU A 76 7.36 -14.70 -15.76
C GLU A 76 8.01 -13.31 -15.70
N LEU A 77 8.47 -12.90 -14.51
CA LEU A 77 9.13 -11.62 -14.29
C LEU A 77 10.46 -11.53 -15.03
N GLU A 78 11.29 -12.59 -14.96
CA GLU A 78 12.56 -12.62 -15.68
C GLU A 78 12.34 -12.61 -17.21
N GLY A 79 11.35 -13.36 -17.69
CA GLY A 79 10.95 -13.31 -19.11
C GLY A 79 10.47 -11.91 -19.53
N ALA A 80 9.72 -11.22 -18.67
CA ALA A 80 9.29 -9.85 -18.93
C ALA A 80 10.46 -8.86 -18.96
N ARG A 81 11.41 -9.00 -18.03
CA ARG A 81 12.65 -8.23 -18.01
C ARG A 81 13.42 -8.37 -19.32
N GLY A 82 13.70 -9.59 -19.76
CA GLY A 82 14.43 -9.84 -21.00
C GLY A 82 13.76 -9.20 -22.23
N ARG A 83 12.41 -9.28 -22.31
CA ARG A 83 11.64 -8.61 -23.38
C ARG A 83 11.78 -7.09 -23.33
N ASN A 84 11.73 -6.50 -22.15
CA ASN A 84 11.85 -5.05 -21.98
C ASN A 84 13.27 -4.57 -22.34
N GLU A 85 14.30 -5.30 -21.92
CA GLU A 85 15.69 -4.98 -22.26
C GLU A 85 15.95 -5.11 -23.78
N ALA A 86 15.38 -6.12 -24.44
CA ALA A 86 15.46 -6.26 -25.88
C ALA A 86 14.78 -5.10 -26.62
N LYS A 87 13.56 -4.72 -26.19
CA LYS A 87 12.84 -3.57 -26.74
C LYS A 87 13.60 -2.26 -26.51
N GLY A 88 14.16 -2.07 -25.32
CA GLY A 88 14.97 -0.89 -24.98
C GLY A 88 16.21 -0.78 -25.87
N ARG A 89 16.93 -1.88 -26.08
CA ARG A 89 18.07 -1.93 -27.01
C ARG A 89 17.65 -1.61 -28.45
N ALA A 90 16.55 -2.17 -28.92
CA ALA A 90 16.04 -1.88 -30.26
C ALA A 90 15.68 -0.39 -30.43
N ALA A 91 14.99 0.20 -29.46
CA ALA A 91 14.64 1.62 -29.46
C ALA A 91 15.89 2.52 -29.40
N ALA A 92 16.88 2.18 -28.58
CA ALA A 92 18.14 2.90 -28.49
C ALA A 92 18.93 2.86 -29.82
N SER A 93 18.97 1.70 -30.47
CA SER A 93 19.59 1.56 -31.80
C SER A 93 18.86 2.38 -32.85
N ALA A 94 17.53 2.36 -32.85
CA ALA A 94 16.72 3.17 -33.77
C ALA A 94 16.96 4.67 -33.58
N GLY A 95 17.03 5.15 -32.33
CA GLY A 95 17.31 6.56 -32.03
C GLY A 95 18.74 6.99 -32.38
N LYS A 96 19.72 6.08 -32.42
CA LYS A 96 21.07 6.37 -32.93
C LYS A 96 21.12 6.44 -34.45
N ALA A 97 20.24 5.71 -35.14
CA ALA A 97 20.18 5.67 -36.60
C ALA A 97 19.45 6.89 -37.20
N THR A 98 18.75 7.69 -36.40
CA THR A 98 18.05 8.89 -36.86
C THR A 98 18.94 10.12 -36.79
N THR A 99 18.98 10.89 -37.88
CA THR A 99 19.59 12.22 -37.87
C THR A 99 18.66 13.19 -37.14
N PRO A 100 19.14 13.94 -36.12
CA PRO A 100 18.30 14.91 -35.42
C PRO A 100 17.79 15.99 -36.39
N ALA A 101 16.52 16.36 -36.26
CA ALA A 101 15.93 17.43 -37.06
C ALA A 101 16.67 18.74 -36.82
N LYS A 102 16.94 19.50 -37.89
CA LYS A 102 17.58 20.81 -37.78
C LYS A 102 16.68 21.74 -36.94
N PRO A 103 17.22 22.45 -35.93
CA PRO A 103 16.43 23.40 -35.15
C PRO A 103 15.77 24.45 -36.04
N PRO A 104 14.54 24.90 -35.71
CA PRO A 104 13.89 25.98 -36.45
C PRO A 104 14.73 27.26 -36.35
N VAL A 105 14.93 27.93 -37.49
CA VAL A 105 15.54 29.26 -37.51
C VAL A 105 14.51 30.23 -36.97
N LEU A 106 14.75 30.76 -35.77
CA LEU A 106 13.92 31.81 -35.21
C LEU A 106 14.20 33.12 -35.97
N PRO A 107 13.16 33.88 -36.36
CA PRO A 107 13.35 35.18 -36.98
C PRO A 107 14.09 36.11 -36.02
N ARG A 108 15.08 36.83 -36.55
CA ARG A 108 15.83 37.85 -35.83
C ARG A 108 14.83 38.97 -35.48
N GLN A 109 14.55 39.15 -34.18
CA GLN A 109 13.76 40.28 -33.72
C GLN A 109 14.64 41.53 -33.87
N GLU A 110 14.26 42.44 -34.75
CA GLU A 110 14.84 43.78 -34.87
C GLU A 110 14.13 44.76 -33.94
#